data_AF-A0A932G7S2-F1
#
_entry.id   AF-A0A932G7S2-F1
#
_cell.length_a   1.000
_cell.length_b   1.000
_cell.length_c   1.000
_cell.angle_alpha   90.00
_cell.angle_beta   90.00
_cell.angle_gamma   90.00
#
_symmetry.space_group_name_H-M   'P 1'
#
loop_
_entity.id
_entity.type
_entity.pdbx_description
1 polymer ?
#
loop_
_entity_poly.entity_id
_entity_poly.type
_entity_poly.pdbx_seq_one_letter_code
_entity_poly.pdbx_strand_id
1 'polypeptide(L)'
;MKREIFLSAFIISSAVLGCGQGIFAFVNDAWGEGARTRLGSIDGPLAGSSISAQMLVGPASDSLSPILPVARHIFDGMVRGVGTVTVPGFLPGDTVFVQMVAWDSIAWGASLASVPVDQLGRTDIVSVRLGSLLIGAPPVPFFTKPAIVPPIPEPSSVALALVGAFLWVAVRFSRPRRGGATTSSAKSPEKGSSLLTLASFSADPFLTKEPSTASRTSWVPLAGRKGVSKVTPPLRFQP
;
A
#
# COMPACT_ATOMS: atom_id res chain seq x y z
N MET A 1 -45.42 7.07 10.95
CA MET A 1 -45.20 8.29 10.13
C MET A 1 -43.86 8.98 10.35
N LYS A 2 -43.49 9.49 11.54
CA LYS A 2 -42.23 10.25 11.72
C LYS A 2 -40.94 9.48 11.32
N ARG A 3 -40.91 8.17 11.53
CA ARG A 3 -39.73 7.32 11.26
C ARG A 3 -39.44 7.10 9.77
N GLU A 4 -40.49 7.06 8.94
CA GLU A 4 -40.36 6.85 7.49
C GLU A 4 -39.90 8.13 6.77
N ILE A 5 -40.34 9.29 7.24
CA ILE A 5 -39.88 10.61 6.73
C ILE A 5 -38.39 10.80 7.03
N PHE A 6 -37.91 10.37 8.21
CA PHE A 6 -36.49 10.43 8.54
C PHE A 6 -35.64 9.48 7.67
N LEU A 7 -36.15 8.28 7.39
CA LEU A 7 -35.43 7.31 6.56
C LEU A 7 -35.33 7.79 5.10
N SER A 8 -36.42 8.33 4.54
CA SER A 8 -36.41 8.86 3.18
C SER A 8 -35.53 10.11 3.04
N ALA A 9 -35.59 11.04 4.00
CA ALA A 9 -34.69 12.19 4.04
C ALA A 9 -33.21 11.77 4.15
N PHE A 10 -32.91 10.76 4.96
CA PHE A 10 -31.55 10.22 5.09
C PHE A 10 -31.07 9.59 3.77
N ILE A 11 -31.89 8.76 3.11
CA ILE A 11 -31.55 8.13 1.83
C ILE A 11 -31.34 9.17 0.72
N ILE A 12 -32.21 10.17 0.62
CA ILE A 12 -32.08 11.27 -0.36
C ILE A 12 -30.81 12.07 -0.08
N SER A 13 -30.55 12.44 1.18
CA SER A 13 -29.34 13.19 1.54
C SER A 13 -28.08 12.38 1.27
N SER A 14 -28.12 11.05 1.48
CA SER A 14 -27.00 10.14 1.19
C SER A 14 -26.73 10.03 -0.32
N ALA A 15 -27.79 9.94 -1.13
CA ALA A 15 -27.70 9.85 -2.58
C ALA A 15 -27.18 11.15 -3.21
N VAL A 16 -27.62 12.31 -2.72
CA VAL A 16 -27.13 13.62 -3.20
C VAL A 16 -25.65 13.85 -2.83
N LEU A 17 -25.23 13.42 -1.64
CA LEU A 17 -23.82 13.51 -1.21
C LEU A 17 -22.89 12.56 -1.98
N GLY A 18 -23.41 11.47 -2.55
CA GLY A 18 -22.64 10.53 -3.36
C GLY A 18 -22.37 11.01 -4.78
N CYS A 19 -23.29 11.76 -5.38
CA CYS A 19 -23.18 12.23 -6.77
C CYS A 19 -22.55 13.62 -6.93
N GLY A 20 -22.25 14.29 -5.82
CA GLY A 20 -21.74 15.67 -5.82
C GLY A 20 -20.25 15.81 -5.53
N GLN A 21 -19.46 14.74 -5.54
CA GLN A 21 -18.05 14.83 -5.16
C GLN A 21 -17.17 15.32 -6.32
N GLY A 22 -16.22 16.18 -6.00
CA GLY A 22 -15.23 16.67 -6.94
C GLY A 22 -14.26 15.57 -7.33
N ILE A 23 -13.81 15.62 -8.59
CA ILE A 23 -12.92 14.59 -9.16
C ILE A 23 -11.63 15.17 -9.72
N PHE A 24 -10.58 14.36 -9.77
CA PHE A 24 -9.40 14.60 -10.60
C PHE A 24 -8.94 13.29 -11.24
N ALA A 25 -8.15 13.36 -12.31
CA ALA A 25 -7.58 12.19 -12.96
C ALA A 25 -6.24 11.85 -12.31
N PHE A 26 -6.08 10.61 -11.86
CA PHE A 26 -4.77 10.12 -11.45
C PHE A 26 -4.10 9.42 -12.64
N VAL A 27 -3.83 10.20 -13.68
CA VAL A 27 -3.19 9.73 -14.92
C VAL A 27 -1.81 10.34 -15.01
N ASN A 28 -0.80 9.48 -15.09
CA ASN A 28 0.60 9.86 -15.04
C ASN A 28 1.32 9.67 -16.38
N ASP A 29 0.59 9.33 -17.44
CA ASP A 29 1.11 9.15 -18.80
C ASP A 29 0.59 10.21 -19.78
N ALA A 30 -0.26 11.13 -19.30
CA ALA A 30 -0.83 12.18 -20.12
C ALA A 30 0.31 13.11 -20.56
N TRP A 31 0.83 12.88 -21.78
CA TRP A 31 1.78 13.74 -22.49
C TRP A 31 3.27 13.61 -22.12
N GLY A 32 3.68 12.54 -21.43
CA GLY A 32 5.10 12.31 -21.11
C GLY A 32 5.67 13.16 -19.96
N GLU A 33 4.81 13.94 -19.31
CA GLU A 33 5.14 14.81 -18.17
C GLU A 33 4.52 14.32 -16.86
N GLY A 34 4.48 13.00 -16.67
CA GLY A 34 4.04 12.40 -15.43
C GLY A 34 4.92 12.76 -14.21
N ALA A 35 4.32 12.72 -13.02
CA ALA A 35 4.96 12.48 -11.74
C ALA A 35 5.93 11.28 -11.80
N ARG A 36 7.18 11.56 -12.11
CA ARG A 36 8.22 10.54 -12.22
C ARG A 36 8.51 9.97 -10.83
N THR A 37 8.58 8.65 -10.71
CA THR A 37 9.15 8.00 -9.52
C THR A 37 10.61 7.65 -9.78
N ARG A 38 11.48 7.82 -8.79
CA ARG A 38 12.90 7.44 -8.86
C ARG A 38 13.27 6.58 -7.66
N LEU A 39 14.23 5.67 -7.83
CA LEU A 39 14.85 4.94 -6.72
C LEU A 39 16.22 5.56 -6.42
N GLY A 40 16.38 6.17 -5.25
CA GLY A 40 17.62 6.86 -4.86
C GLY A 40 18.05 7.96 -5.83
N SER A 41 19.34 8.01 -6.17
CA SER A 41 19.94 9.01 -7.08
C SER A 41 19.96 8.61 -8.56
N ILE A 42 19.33 7.48 -8.91
CA ILE A 42 19.34 6.99 -10.30
C ILE A 42 18.27 7.74 -11.08
N ASP A 43 18.72 8.65 -11.94
CA ASP A 43 17.89 9.34 -12.92
C ASP A 43 17.55 8.38 -14.06
N GLY A 44 16.41 7.71 -13.97
CA GLY A 44 15.99 6.81 -15.03
C GLY A 44 14.77 5.95 -14.70
N PRO A 45 14.27 5.19 -15.70
CA PRO A 45 13.04 4.39 -15.66
C PRO A 45 13.00 3.23 -14.63
N LEU A 46 13.96 3.15 -13.72
CA LEU A 46 14.22 1.99 -12.85
C LEU A 46 13.52 2.09 -11.48
N ALA A 47 12.23 2.37 -11.48
CA ALA A 47 11.37 1.89 -10.40
C ALA A 47 10.86 0.51 -10.84
N GLY A 48 11.19 -0.55 -10.10
CA GLY A 48 10.66 -1.88 -10.42
C GLY A 48 9.13 -1.89 -10.35
N SER A 49 8.49 -2.95 -10.85
CA SER A 49 7.05 -3.21 -10.63
C SER A 49 6.67 -3.35 -9.14
N SER A 50 7.66 -3.31 -8.24
CA SER A 50 7.54 -3.25 -6.79
C SER A 50 7.13 -1.87 -6.26
N ILE A 51 7.27 -0.78 -7.04
CA ILE A 51 6.92 0.54 -6.54
C ILE A 51 5.40 0.74 -6.58
N SER A 52 4.83 1.11 -5.44
CA SER A 52 3.44 1.57 -5.33
C SER A 52 3.41 3.06 -5.09
N ALA A 53 2.35 3.73 -5.53
CA ALA A 53 2.10 5.13 -5.20
C ALA A 53 0.65 5.37 -4.81
N GLN A 54 0.45 6.37 -3.97
CA GLN A 54 -0.86 6.80 -3.55
C GLN A 54 -0.93 8.31 -3.54
N MET A 55 -2.09 8.84 -3.89
CA MET A 55 -2.35 10.27 -3.80
C MET A 55 -2.77 10.63 -2.38
N LEU A 56 -2.25 11.75 -1.89
CA LEU A 56 -2.70 12.41 -0.68
C LEU A 56 -3.44 13.69 -1.09
N VAL A 57 -4.59 13.94 -0.49
CA VAL A 57 -5.44 15.09 -0.82
C VAL A 57 -5.93 15.74 0.47
N GLY A 58 -5.99 17.06 0.48
CA GLY A 58 -6.49 17.81 1.62
C GLY A 58 -6.88 19.25 1.30
N PRO A 59 -7.56 19.94 2.24
CA PRO A 59 -7.94 21.34 2.08
C PRO A 59 -6.74 22.31 2.22
N ALA A 60 -5.66 21.86 2.85
CA ALA A 60 -4.41 22.59 3.00
C ALA A 60 -3.19 21.67 2.83
N SER A 61 -2.02 22.24 2.58
CA SER A 61 -0.78 21.50 2.32
C SER A 61 -0.26 20.68 3.50
N ASP A 62 -0.67 21.02 4.73
CA ASP A 62 -0.31 20.34 5.98
C ASP A 62 -1.35 19.32 6.46
N SER A 63 -2.49 19.20 5.76
CA SER A 63 -3.63 18.36 6.13
C SER A 63 -4.01 17.35 5.05
N LEU A 64 -3.00 16.78 4.39
CA LEU A 64 -3.19 15.79 3.33
C LEU A 64 -3.54 14.42 3.90
N SER A 65 -4.55 13.77 3.33
CA SER A 65 -4.99 12.42 3.70
C SER A 65 -4.95 11.49 2.50
N PRO A 66 -4.61 10.19 2.70
CA PRO A 66 -4.53 9.24 1.60
C PRO A 66 -5.89 9.00 0.97
N ILE A 67 -5.91 8.96 -0.36
CA ILE A 67 -7.10 8.65 -1.16
C ILE A 67 -6.88 7.39 -1.98
N LEU A 68 -7.95 6.64 -2.22
CA LEU A 68 -7.92 5.46 -3.08
C LEU A 68 -8.15 5.84 -4.55
N PRO A 69 -7.69 5.03 -5.52
CA PRO A 69 -6.93 3.79 -5.34
C PRO A 69 -5.42 3.98 -5.18
N VAL A 70 -4.74 2.97 -4.64
CA VAL A 70 -3.28 2.84 -4.74
C VAL A 70 -2.94 2.45 -6.18
N ALA A 71 -2.05 3.20 -6.81
CA ALA A 71 -1.54 2.90 -8.14
C ALA A 71 -0.22 2.12 -8.05
N ARG A 72 0.04 1.31 -9.06
CA ARG A 72 1.30 0.57 -9.18
C ARG A 72 2.15 1.16 -10.28
N HIS A 73 3.45 1.14 -10.03
CA HIS A 73 4.44 1.45 -11.03
C HIS A 73 4.35 0.45 -12.19
N ILE A 74 4.45 0.97 -13.41
CA ILE A 74 4.44 0.17 -14.63
C ILE A 74 5.84 0.17 -15.24
N PHE A 75 6.00 0.62 -16.48
CA PHE A 75 7.27 0.78 -17.15
C PHE A 75 7.67 2.26 -17.19
N ASP A 76 8.97 2.53 -17.32
CA ASP A 76 9.55 3.85 -17.54
C ASP A 76 9.41 4.91 -16.44
N GLY A 77 9.45 4.52 -15.15
CA GLY A 77 9.33 5.50 -14.07
C GLY A 77 7.90 6.05 -13.87
N MET A 78 6.92 5.52 -14.63
CA MET A 78 5.53 5.95 -14.62
C MET A 78 4.69 5.11 -13.65
N VAL A 79 3.83 5.79 -12.89
CA VAL A 79 2.83 5.15 -12.04
C VAL A 79 1.45 5.32 -12.65
N ARG A 80 0.81 4.24 -13.11
CA ARG A 80 -0.50 4.33 -13.76
C ARG A 80 -1.61 4.05 -12.75
N GLY A 81 -2.28 5.11 -12.30
CA GLY A 81 -3.60 5.01 -11.67
C GLY A 81 -4.64 4.88 -12.77
N VAL A 82 -5.43 3.80 -12.75
CA VAL A 82 -6.49 3.64 -13.74
C VAL A 82 -7.69 4.49 -13.28
N GLY A 83 -7.69 5.78 -13.66
CA GLY A 83 -8.92 6.56 -13.80
C GLY A 83 -9.10 7.75 -12.87
N THR A 84 -10.39 8.04 -12.66
CA THR A 84 -10.90 9.22 -11.94
C THR A 84 -10.92 8.96 -10.43
N VAL A 85 -10.25 9.83 -9.68
CA VAL A 85 -10.26 9.82 -8.22
C VAL A 85 -11.33 10.77 -7.73
N THR A 86 -12.19 10.28 -6.84
CA THR A 86 -13.27 11.05 -6.22
C THR A 86 -12.81 11.53 -4.85
N VAL A 87 -12.88 12.84 -4.58
CA VAL A 87 -12.39 13.44 -3.34
C VAL A 87 -13.54 13.59 -2.32
N PRO A 88 -13.56 12.78 -1.25
CA PRO A 88 -14.65 12.83 -0.28
C PRO A 88 -14.72 14.18 0.44
N GLY A 89 -15.91 14.75 0.53
CA GLY A 89 -16.16 16.00 1.25
C GLY A 89 -15.88 17.28 0.46
N PHE A 90 -15.45 17.18 -0.79
CA PHE A 90 -15.22 18.32 -1.68
C PHE A 90 -16.16 18.25 -2.89
N LEU A 91 -16.62 19.40 -3.36
CA LEU A 91 -17.51 19.52 -4.51
C LEU A 91 -16.70 19.84 -5.79
N PRO A 92 -17.25 19.59 -6.98
CA PRO A 92 -16.69 20.11 -8.22
C PRO A 92 -16.49 21.63 -8.17
N GLY A 93 -15.35 22.09 -8.64
CA GLY A 93 -14.95 23.49 -8.64
C GLY A 93 -14.16 23.93 -7.41
N ASP A 94 -14.16 23.15 -6.32
CA ASP A 94 -13.33 23.38 -5.14
C ASP A 94 -11.84 23.23 -5.49
N THR A 95 -10.98 23.95 -4.78
CA THR A 95 -9.53 23.80 -4.90
C THR A 95 -8.99 22.99 -3.74
N VAL A 96 -8.23 21.95 -4.05
CA VAL A 96 -7.58 21.07 -3.07
C VAL A 96 -6.08 21.01 -3.30
N PHE A 97 -5.34 20.62 -2.27
CA PHE A 97 -3.92 20.33 -2.36
C PHE A 97 -3.70 18.84 -2.53
N VAL A 98 -2.77 18.48 -3.40
CA VAL A 98 -2.51 17.10 -3.79
C VAL A 98 -1.01 16.83 -3.77
N GLN A 99 -0.63 15.68 -3.25
CA GLN A 99 0.75 15.17 -3.28
C GLN A 99 0.73 13.69 -3.65
N MET A 100 1.67 13.24 -4.47
CA MET A 100 1.88 11.82 -4.68
C MET A 100 2.98 11.31 -3.74
N VAL A 101 2.71 10.20 -3.07
CA VAL A 101 3.72 9.45 -2.31
C VAL A 101 3.96 8.10 -2.96
N ALA A 102 5.21 7.65 -2.96
CA ALA A 102 5.62 6.38 -3.53
C ALA A 102 6.51 5.60 -2.55
N TRP A 103 6.45 4.27 -2.63
CA TRP A 103 7.23 3.37 -1.78
C TRP A 103 7.44 2.02 -2.45
N ASP A 104 8.39 1.24 -1.93
CA ASP A 104 8.57 -0.15 -2.34
C ASP A 104 7.60 -1.08 -1.60
N SER A 105 6.66 -1.64 -2.36
CA SER A 105 5.62 -2.52 -1.85
C SER A 105 6.07 -3.95 -1.55
N ILE A 106 7.25 -4.38 -2.03
CA ILE A 106 7.84 -5.66 -1.63
C ILE A 106 8.36 -5.57 -0.20
N ALA A 107 9.01 -4.47 0.17
CA ALA A 107 9.52 -4.29 1.53
C ALA A 107 8.43 -3.96 2.55
N TRP A 108 7.50 -3.08 2.20
CA TRP A 108 6.56 -2.50 3.17
C TRP A 108 5.10 -2.91 2.97
N GLY A 109 4.82 -3.71 1.94
CA GLY A 109 3.46 -4.13 1.57
C GLY A 109 2.70 -3.11 0.72
N ALA A 110 1.45 -3.42 0.40
CA ALA A 110 0.61 -2.61 -0.49
C ALA A 110 -0.13 -1.45 0.20
N SER A 111 -0.03 -1.33 1.53
CA SER A 111 -0.74 -0.31 2.31
C SER A 111 0.20 0.80 2.70
N LEU A 112 -0.18 2.06 2.49
CA LEU A 112 0.60 3.20 2.95
C LEU A 112 0.78 3.23 4.48
N ALA A 113 -0.19 2.68 5.22
CA ALA A 113 -0.16 2.70 6.69
C ALA A 113 0.98 1.88 7.31
N SER A 114 1.56 0.92 6.57
CA SER A 114 2.69 0.11 7.04
C SER A 114 4.06 0.69 6.65
N VAL A 115 4.09 1.79 5.89
CA VAL A 115 5.33 2.36 5.37
C VAL A 115 5.87 3.41 6.34
N PRO A 116 7.12 3.29 6.82
CA PRO A 116 7.77 4.34 7.58
C PRO A 116 7.87 5.64 6.80
N VAL A 117 7.70 6.77 7.48
CA VAL A 117 7.66 8.11 6.87
C VAL A 117 8.96 8.46 6.13
N ASP A 118 10.09 8.00 6.64
CA ASP A 118 11.42 8.17 6.06
C ASP A 118 11.67 7.30 4.82
N GLN A 119 10.81 6.32 4.55
CA GLN A 119 10.88 5.41 3.40
C GLN A 119 9.91 5.80 2.27
N LEU A 120 9.27 6.96 2.40
CA LEU A 120 8.35 7.50 1.40
C LEU A 120 9.07 8.45 0.46
N GLY A 121 9.02 8.15 -0.84
CA GLY A 121 9.26 9.15 -1.88
C GLY A 121 8.07 10.09 -1.99
N ARG A 122 8.32 11.39 -2.12
CA ARG A 122 7.28 12.42 -2.16
C ARG A 122 7.50 13.37 -3.33
N THR A 123 6.43 13.73 -4.03
CA THR A 123 6.44 14.84 -4.99
C THR A 123 6.32 16.18 -4.26
N ASP A 124 6.39 17.27 -5.01
CA ASP A 124 5.85 18.57 -4.59
C ASP A 124 4.33 18.50 -4.35
N ILE A 125 3.84 19.43 -3.54
CA ILE A 125 2.41 19.60 -3.26
C ILE A 125 1.88 20.62 -4.27
N VAL A 126 0.82 20.27 -4.99
CA VAL A 126 0.23 21.12 -6.03
C VAL A 126 -1.25 21.33 -5.79
N SER A 127 -1.75 22.51 -6.14
CA SER A 127 -3.18 22.83 -6.04
C SER A 127 -3.91 22.39 -7.31
N VAL A 128 -5.03 21.68 -7.15
CA VAL A 128 -5.88 21.24 -8.25
C VAL A 128 -7.29 21.73 -8.01
N ARG A 129 -7.89 22.35 -9.03
CA ARG A 129 -9.32 22.67 -9.03
C ARG A 129 -10.09 21.45 -9.48
N LEU A 130 -10.94 20.90 -8.63
CA LEU A 130 -11.67 19.66 -8.88
C LEU A 130 -12.67 19.82 -10.04
N GLY A 131 -12.77 18.78 -10.87
CA GLY A 131 -13.74 18.67 -11.95
C GLY A 131 -15.04 17.99 -11.52
N SER A 132 -15.92 17.75 -12.49
CA SER A 132 -17.12 16.94 -12.37
C SER A 132 -17.14 15.90 -13.49
N LEU A 133 -17.65 14.69 -13.22
CA LEU A 133 -17.89 13.69 -14.26
C LEU A 133 -18.86 14.18 -15.35
N LEU A 134 -19.68 15.19 -15.03
CA LEU A 134 -20.69 15.73 -15.94
C LEU A 134 -20.13 16.82 -16.86
N ILE A 135 -18.97 17.41 -16.55
CA ILE A 135 -18.46 18.61 -17.22
C ILE A 135 -16.98 18.45 -17.52
N GLY A 136 -16.67 18.02 -18.76
CA GLY A 136 -15.33 18.02 -19.31
C GLY A 136 -14.43 16.88 -18.83
N ALA A 137 -13.17 16.92 -19.26
CA ALA A 137 -12.15 15.99 -18.81
C ALA A 137 -11.75 16.31 -17.36
N PRO A 138 -11.55 15.30 -16.50
CA PRO A 138 -11.07 15.52 -15.15
C PRO A 138 -9.70 16.21 -15.17
N PRO A 139 -9.45 17.18 -14.26
CA PRO A 139 -8.17 17.86 -14.15
C PRO A 139 -7.06 16.86 -13.78
N VAL A 140 -5.86 17.03 -14.33
CA VAL A 140 -4.69 16.19 -14.03
C VAL A 140 -3.69 17.03 -13.22
N PRO A 141 -3.27 16.58 -12.01
CA PRO A 141 -2.22 17.25 -11.26
C PRO A 141 -0.88 17.14 -12.00
N PHE A 142 -0.19 18.27 -12.14
CA PHE A 142 1.15 18.34 -12.72
C PHE A 142 2.19 18.52 -11.62
N PHE A 143 3.16 17.62 -11.53
CA PHE A 143 4.19 17.62 -10.48
C PHE A 143 5.56 17.99 -11.06
N THR A 144 6.25 18.94 -10.44
CA THR A 144 7.58 19.36 -10.89
C THR A 144 8.70 18.51 -10.31
N LYS A 145 8.48 17.91 -9.13
CA LYS A 145 9.48 17.10 -8.43
C LYS A 145 9.13 15.62 -8.50
N PRO A 146 10.10 14.75 -8.84
CA PRO A 146 9.87 13.32 -8.80
C PRO A 146 9.72 12.82 -7.35
N ALA A 147 8.92 11.78 -7.16
CA ALA A 147 8.90 11.04 -5.89
C ALA A 147 10.11 10.11 -5.82
N ILE A 148 11.10 10.48 -5.00
CA ILE A 148 12.34 9.70 -4.82
C ILE A 148 12.16 8.71 -3.68
N VAL A 149 11.96 7.44 -4.01
CA VAL A 149 11.89 6.35 -3.05
C VAL A 149 13.30 6.04 -2.55
N PRO A 150 13.56 6.11 -1.23
CA PRO A 150 14.86 5.73 -0.67
C PRO A 150 15.18 4.27 -1.00
N PRO A 151 16.44 3.93 -1.31
CA PRO A 151 16.82 2.55 -1.50
C PRO A 151 16.62 1.79 -0.18
N ILE A 152 15.94 0.65 -0.25
CA ILE A 152 15.89 -0.27 0.89
C ILE A 152 17.32 -0.74 1.13
N PRO A 153 17.83 -0.70 2.38
CA PRO A 153 19.10 -1.32 2.68
C PRO A 153 18.99 -2.81 2.33
N GLU A 154 19.65 -3.21 1.25
CA GLU A 154 19.67 -4.62 0.85
C GLU A 154 20.14 -5.44 2.05
N PRO A 155 19.47 -6.56 2.39
CA PRO A 155 20.01 -7.47 3.38
C PRO A 155 21.39 -7.85 2.87
N SER A 156 22.44 -7.46 3.59
CA SER A 156 23.76 -7.45 2.99
C SER A 156 24.07 -8.86 2.47
N SER A 157 24.43 -8.95 1.19
CA SER A 157 24.74 -10.25 0.57
C SER A 157 25.82 -10.98 1.37
N VAL A 158 26.67 -10.21 2.06
CA VAL A 158 27.63 -10.68 3.06
C VAL A 158 26.94 -11.32 4.26
N ALA A 159 25.96 -10.69 4.89
CA ALA A 159 25.21 -11.27 6.00
C ALA A 159 24.49 -12.56 5.58
N LEU A 160 23.85 -12.58 4.41
CA LEU A 160 23.23 -13.79 3.87
C LEU A 160 24.26 -14.89 3.60
N ALA A 161 25.42 -14.55 3.02
CA ALA A 161 26.51 -15.49 2.79
C ALA A 161 27.08 -16.05 4.11
N LEU A 162 27.21 -15.22 5.15
CA LEU A 162 27.67 -15.64 6.47
C LEU A 162 26.67 -16.56 7.16
N VAL A 163 25.36 -16.26 7.08
CA VAL A 163 24.31 -17.15 7.59
C VAL A 163 24.34 -18.49 6.84
N GLY A 164 24.47 -18.45 5.51
CA GLY A 164 24.59 -19.67 4.70
C GLY A 164 25.83 -20.50 5.06
N ALA A 165 26.99 -19.85 5.23
CA ALA A 165 28.23 -20.50 5.64
C ALA A 165 28.11 -21.12 7.04
N PHE A 166 27.51 -20.39 7.99
CA PHE A 166 27.28 -20.88 9.34
C PHE A 166 26.36 -22.11 9.35
N LEU A 167 25.25 -22.06 8.63
CA LEU A 167 24.34 -23.20 8.49
C LEU A 167 25.02 -24.41 7.85
N TRP A 168 25.85 -24.19 6.82
CA TRP A 168 26.61 -25.26 6.17
C TRP A 168 27.59 -25.94 7.13
N VAL A 169 28.34 -25.15 7.91
CA VAL A 169 29.23 -25.64 8.97
C VAL A 169 28.43 -26.44 10.01
N ALA A 170 27.34 -25.87 10.53
CA ALA A 170 26.50 -26.55 11.52
C ALA A 170 25.99 -27.91 11.02
N VAL A 171 25.52 -28.01 9.78
CA VAL A 171 25.06 -29.28 9.18
C VAL A 171 26.21 -30.29 9.02
N ARG A 172 27.41 -29.83 8.65
CA ARG A 172 28.57 -30.70 8.48
C ARG A 172 29.06 -31.29 9.81
N PHE A 173 29.09 -30.49 10.87
CA PHE A 173 29.57 -30.93 12.19
C PHE A 173 28.49 -31.62 13.03
N SER A 174 27.21 -31.41 12.72
CA SER A 174 26.09 -32.10 13.40
C SER A 174 25.86 -33.53 12.91
N ARG A 175 26.67 -34.05 11.98
CA ARG A 175 26.59 -35.48 11.63
C ARG A 175 27.00 -36.28 12.87
N PRO A 176 26.08 -37.04 13.49
CA PRO A 176 26.42 -37.83 14.66
C PRO A 176 27.59 -38.71 14.26
N ARG A 177 28.70 -38.54 14.98
CA ARG A 177 29.87 -39.42 14.88
C ARG A 177 29.28 -40.81 15.08
N ARG A 178 29.18 -41.58 13.99
CA ARG A 178 28.57 -42.91 13.99
C ARG A 178 29.46 -43.72 14.92
N GLY A 179 29.13 -43.70 16.20
CA GLY A 179 29.85 -44.38 17.25
C GLY A 179 29.93 -45.81 16.76
N GLY A 180 31.16 -46.30 16.60
CA GLY A 180 31.39 -47.67 16.21
C GLY A 180 30.58 -48.52 17.16
N ALA A 181 29.48 -49.08 16.64
CA ALA A 181 28.79 -50.15 17.30
C ALA A 181 29.79 -51.29 17.34
N THR A 182 30.53 -51.38 18.44
CA THR A 182 31.28 -52.57 18.80
C THR A 182 30.29 -53.71 18.78
N THR A 183 30.47 -54.56 17.78
CA THR A 183 29.75 -55.81 17.56
C THR A 183 29.90 -56.70 18.78
N SER A 184 28.98 -56.56 19.74
CA SER A 184 28.67 -57.62 20.70
C SER A 184 27.67 -58.53 20.01
N SER A 185 28.16 -59.70 19.60
CA SER A 185 27.36 -60.83 19.13
C SER A 185 26.19 -61.12 20.08
N ALA A 186 24.96 -60.86 19.61
CA ALA A 186 23.75 -61.35 20.25
C ALA A 186 22.66 -61.56 19.19
N LYS A 187 22.61 -62.82 18.74
CA LYS A 187 21.44 -63.63 18.38
C LYS A 187 20.14 -62.90 17.95
N SER A 188 19.80 -63.16 16.68
CA SER A 188 18.47 -63.16 16.05
C SER A 188 17.30 -63.38 17.04
N PRO A 189 16.21 -62.60 16.94
CA PRO A 189 15.09 -63.11 16.13
C PRO A 189 14.27 -62.04 15.35
N GLU A 190 13.60 -62.58 14.32
CA GLU A 190 12.25 -62.24 13.84
C GLU A 190 11.91 -60.82 13.36
N LYS A 191 11.96 -60.69 12.03
CA LYS A 191 10.77 -60.61 11.16
C LYS A 191 9.52 -59.96 11.80
N GLY A 192 9.50 -58.63 11.82
CA GLY A 192 8.30 -57.84 12.13
C GLY A 192 8.16 -56.68 11.15
N SER A 193 7.26 -56.85 10.19
CA SER A 193 6.82 -55.86 9.21
C SER A 193 6.48 -54.52 9.86
N SER A 194 6.95 -53.42 9.29
CA SER A 194 6.28 -52.12 9.39
C SER A 194 6.61 -51.25 8.19
N LEU A 195 5.58 -51.07 7.38
CA LEU A 195 5.47 -50.16 6.25
C LEU A 195 5.90 -48.75 6.66
N LEU A 196 7.05 -48.28 6.16
CA LEU A 196 7.36 -46.85 6.14
C LEU A 196 6.83 -46.26 4.85
N THR A 197 5.64 -45.71 4.97
CA THR A 197 5.00 -44.81 4.02
C THR A 197 5.97 -43.70 3.63
N LEU A 198 6.41 -43.72 2.37
CA LEU A 198 7.10 -42.61 1.72
C LEU A 198 6.16 -41.42 1.67
N ALA A 199 6.33 -40.47 2.61
CA ALA A 199 5.79 -39.13 2.46
C ALA A 199 6.62 -38.40 1.39
N SER A 200 6.23 -38.62 0.13
CA SER A 200 6.64 -37.79 -1.00
C SER A 200 6.20 -36.35 -0.73
N PHE A 201 7.17 -35.48 -0.48
CA PHE A 201 6.99 -34.03 -0.47
C PHE A 201 6.74 -33.60 -1.93
N SER A 202 5.47 -33.61 -2.34
CA SER A 202 5.00 -32.95 -3.56
C SER A 202 5.13 -31.45 -3.34
N ALA A 203 6.03 -30.81 -4.08
CA ALA A 203 6.00 -29.37 -4.25
C ALA A 203 4.79 -29.05 -5.14
N ASP A 204 3.62 -28.87 -4.52
CA ASP A 204 2.46 -28.39 -5.24
C ASP A 204 2.73 -26.97 -5.75
N PRO A 205 2.56 -26.71 -7.06
CA PRO A 205 2.60 -25.36 -7.58
C PRO A 205 1.45 -24.56 -6.97
N PHE A 206 1.79 -23.43 -6.37
CA PHE A 206 0.90 -22.43 -5.80
C PHE A 206 -0.11 -21.96 -6.87
N LEU A 207 -1.24 -22.67 -6.97
CA LEU A 207 -2.43 -22.23 -7.68
C LEU A 207 -3.15 -21.25 -6.76
N THR A 208 -2.98 -19.96 -7.03
CA THR A 208 -3.78 -18.87 -6.47
C THR A 208 -5.25 -19.09 -6.79
N LYS A 209 -5.97 -19.66 -5.83
CA LYS A 209 -7.43 -19.72 -5.79
C LYS A 209 -7.92 -18.38 -5.24
N GLU A 210 -8.60 -17.59 -6.06
CA GLU A 210 -9.36 -16.42 -5.60
C GLU A 210 -10.35 -16.82 -4.50
N PRO A 211 -10.38 -16.13 -3.35
CA PRO A 211 -11.53 -16.18 -2.47
C PRO A 211 -12.62 -15.28 -3.03
N SER A 212 -13.60 -15.90 -3.68
CA SER A 212 -14.92 -15.30 -3.83
C SER A 212 -15.65 -15.32 -2.49
N THR A 213 -16.44 -14.26 -2.30
CA THR A 213 -17.67 -14.19 -1.49
C THR A 213 -17.59 -13.58 -0.08
N ALA A 214 -18.59 -12.72 0.13
CA ALA A 214 -19.28 -12.42 1.38
C ALA A 214 -18.75 -11.24 2.21
N SER A 215 -19.19 -10.06 1.77
CA SER A 215 -19.82 -9.04 2.62
C SER A 215 -20.30 -9.58 3.98
N ARG A 216 -19.59 -9.19 5.05
CA ARG A 216 -20.10 -9.26 6.43
C ARG A 216 -19.86 -7.94 7.13
N THR A 217 -20.85 -7.07 7.01
CA THR A 217 -20.97 -5.80 7.73
C THR A 217 -21.37 -6.10 9.18
N SER A 218 -20.46 -5.94 10.13
CA SER A 218 -20.80 -5.84 11.57
C SER A 218 -20.47 -4.44 12.07
N TRP A 219 -21.52 -3.67 12.36
CA TRP A 219 -21.43 -2.36 12.95
C TRP A 219 -21.18 -2.47 14.46
N VAL A 220 -20.15 -1.79 14.96
CA VAL A 220 -19.98 -1.47 16.39
C VAL A 220 -20.24 0.03 16.55
N PRO A 221 -21.15 0.47 17.44
CA PRO A 221 -21.36 1.89 17.69
C PRO A 221 -20.27 2.46 18.60
N LEU A 222 -19.61 3.54 18.15
CA LEU A 222 -18.74 4.35 19.00
C LEU A 222 -19.59 5.25 19.91
N ALA A 223 -19.46 5.04 21.21
CA ALA A 223 -19.94 5.96 22.22
C ALA A 223 -19.00 7.16 22.34
N GLY A 224 -19.55 8.34 22.05
CA GLY A 224 -19.32 9.64 22.69
C GLY A 224 -17.92 10.07 23.12
N ARG A 225 -17.43 11.16 22.53
CA ARG A 225 -16.69 12.18 23.30
C ARG A 225 -16.96 13.60 22.79
N LYS A 226 -17.65 14.37 23.63
CA LYS A 226 -17.78 15.84 23.56
C LYS A 226 -16.45 16.47 23.97
N GLY A 227 -16.05 17.58 23.33
CA GLY A 227 -14.84 18.30 23.74
C GLY A 227 -14.54 19.59 22.97
N VAL A 228 -15.37 20.62 23.17
CA VAL A 228 -15.02 22.05 23.33
C VAL A 228 -14.10 22.72 22.29
N SER A 229 -14.71 23.54 21.43
CA SER A 229 -14.04 24.60 20.65
C SER A 229 -13.51 25.71 21.56
N LYS A 230 -12.23 26.05 21.40
CA LYS A 230 -11.69 27.36 21.80
C LYS A 230 -11.67 28.27 20.58
N VAL A 231 -12.45 29.34 20.66
CA VAL A 231 -12.48 30.45 19.70
C VAL A 231 -11.27 31.35 19.98
N THR A 232 -10.44 31.58 18.97
CA THR A 232 -9.36 32.58 19.01
C THR A 232 -9.77 33.77 18.13
N PRO A 233 -9.72 35.03 18.62
CA PRO A 233 -10.12 36.21 17.86
C PRO A 233 -9.05 36.66 16.84
N PRO A 234 -9.43 37.44 15.81
CA PRO A 234 -8.53 37.86 14.75
C PRO A 234 -7.53 38.93 15.19
N LEU A 235 -6.30 38.81 14.68
CA LEU A 235 -5.23 39.80 14.79
C LEU A 235 -5.56 41.06 13.99
N ARG A 236 -5.56 42.20 14.69
CA ARG A 236 -5.58 43.56 14.13
C ARG A 236 -4.27 43.82 13.40
N PHE A 237 -4.35 44.26 12.15
CA PHE A 237 -3.28 45.01 11.50
C PHE A 237 -3.34 46.48 11.93
N GLN A 238 -2.17 47.06 12.19
CA GLN A 238 -1.94 48.49 12.33
C GLN A 238 -0.78 48.89 11.40
N PRO A 239 -0.70 50.18 11.01
CA PRO A 239 -0.33 50.64 9.67
C PRO A 239 1.16 50.53 9.31
#